data_AF-A0AAV5WPU0-F1
#
_entry.id   AF-A0AAV5WPU0-F1
#
_cell.length_a   1.000
_cell.length_b   1.000
_cell.length_c   1.000
_cell.angle_alpha   90.00
_cell.angle_beta   90.00
_cell.angle_gamma   90.00
#
_symmetry.space_group_name_H-M   'P 1'
#
loop_
_entity.id
_entity.type
_entity.pdbx_description
1 polymer ?
#
loop_
_entity_poly.entity_id
_entity_poly.type
_entity_poly.pdbx_seq_one_letter_code
_entity_poly.pdbx_strand_id
1 'polypeptide(L)'
;EAWRTKVFNFSLSDRMGTLVCRALELMTSVIVSESNVSNAADFVRSLEFEQKLAMERDSESHLPVRELVYILCEGLGLTIDSIIESKLVEDQMRIADAAQEGQISVDSSSGSSSEE
;
A
#
# COMPACT_ATOMS: atom_id res chain seq x y z
N GLU A 1 -23.59 1.07 -0.83
CA GLU A 1 -24.05 1.45 -2.18
C GLU A 1 -24.32 2.96 -2.29
N ALA A 2 -25.33 3.53 -1.63
CA ALA A 2 -25.73 4.94 -1.80
C ALA A 2 -24.61 5.99 -1.61
N TRP A 3 -23.66 5.76 -0.70
CA TRP A 3 -22.54 6.68 -0.48
C TRP A 3 -21.53 6.67 -1.65
N ARG A 4 -21.31 5.51 -2.30
CA ARG A 4 -20.45 5.41 -3.49
C ARG A 4 -21.01 6.21 -4.66
N THR A 5 -22.32 6.12 -4.88
CA THR A 5 -23.02 6.93 -5.90
C THR A 5 -22.89 8.42 -5.63
N LYS A 6 -22.96 8.85 -4.36
CA LYS A 6 -22.77 10.26 -3.98
C LYS A 6 -21.34 10.74 -4.25
N VAL A 7 -20.33 9.95 -3.88
CA VAL A 7 -18.93 10.28 -4.14
C VAL A 7 -18.65 10.29 -5.65
N PHE A 8 -19.17 9.31 -6.40
CA PHE A 8 -19.08 9.29 -7.86
C PHE A 8 -19.70 10.54 -8.48
N ASN A 9 -20.93 10.90 -8.10
CA ASN A 9 -21.57 12.11 -8.59
C ASN A 9 -20.77 13.37 -8.23
N PHE A 10 -20.18 13.41 -7.04
CA PHE A 10 -19.31 14.51 -6.62
C PHE A 10 -18.03 14.59 -7.48
N SER A 11 -17.45 13.44 -7.86
CA SER A 11 -16.27 13.39 -8.73
C SER A 11 -16.50 13.96 -10.14
N LEU A 12 -17.76 13.98 -10.61
CA LEU A 12 -18.12 14.57 -11.90
C LEU A 12 -18.08 16.11 -11.88
N SER A 13 -18.26 16.71 -10.70
CA SER A 13 -18.32 18.17 -10.53
C SER A 13 -17.10 18.76 -9.84
N ASP A 14 -16.36 17.96 -9.06
CA ASP A 14 -15.27 18.42 -8.22
C ASP A 14 -14.12 17.40 -8.17
N ARG A 15 -12.89 17.88 -8.31
CA ARG A 15 -11.68 17.06 -8.23
C ARG A 15 -11.51 16.39 -6.86
N MET A 16 -12.07 16.97 -5.81
CA MET A 16 -12.11 16.34 -4.48
C MET A 16 -12.89 15.05 -4.49
N GLY A 17 -13.97 14.96 -5.28
CA GLY A 17 -14.69 13.71 -5.46
C GLY A 17 -13.84 12.65 -6.14
N THR A 18 -13.01 13.04 -7.12
CA THR A 18 -12.05 12.14 -7.76
C THR A 18 -11.02 11.62 -6.76
N LEU A 19 -10.47 12.51 -5.93
CA LEU A 19 -9.49 12.16 -4.90
C LEU A 19 -10.06 11.15 -3.89
N VAL A 20 -11.30 11.38 -3.44
CA VAL A 20 -12.00 10.47 -2.53
C VAL A 20 -12.26 9.12 -3.20
N CYS A 21 -12.74 9.09 -4.46
CA CYS A 21 -12.90 7.84 -5.22
C CYS A 21 -11.59 7.04 -5.27
N ARG A 22 -10.48 7.68 -5.60
CA ARG A 22 -9.15 7.03 -5.68
C ARG A 22 -8.69 6.48 -4.35
N ALA A 23 -8.81 7.25 -3.27
CA ALA A 23 -8.44 6.80 -1.93
C ALA A 23 -9.25 5.56 -1.50
N LEU A 24 -10.53 5.49 -1.85
CA LEU A 24 -11.41 4.35 -1.57
C LEU A 24 -11.08 3.12 -2.42
N GLU A 25 -10.78 3.31 -3.71
CA GLU A 25 -10.30 2.26 -4.60
C GLU A 25 -9.00 1.65 -4.08
N LEU A 26 -8.08 2.51 -3.65
CA LEU A 26 -6.79 2.11 -3.09
C LEU A 26 -6.97 1.29 -1.80
N MET A 27 -7.79 1.75 -0.85
CA MET A 27 -8.13 0.96 0.34
C MET A 27 -8.74 -0.40 -0.03
N THR A 28 -9.64 -0.42 -1.01
CA THR A 28 -10.27 -1.67 -1.47
C THR A 28 -9.22 -2.61 -2.07
N SER A 29 -8.29 -2.10 -2.87
CA SER A 29 -7.20 -2.89 -3.44
C SER A 29 -6.32 -3.52 -2.35
N VAL A 30 -5.95 -2.75 -1.33
CA VAL A 30 -5.09 -3.23 -0.24
C VAL A 30 -5.81 -4.26 0.65
N ILE A 31 -7.10 -4.04 0.94
CA ILE A 31 -7.90 -4.91 1.82
C ILE A 31 -8.31 -6.21 1.12
N VAL A 32 -8.78 -6.13 -0.13
CA VAL A 32 -9.42 -7.26 -0.82
C VAL A 32 -8.42 -8.14 -1.53
N SER A 33 -7.36 -7.57 -2.10
CA SER A 33 -6.60 -8.27 -3.14
C SER A 33 -5.35 -8.99 -2.64
N GLU A 34 -5.04 -8.99 -1.33
CA GLU A 34 -3.70 -9.33 -0.81
C GLU A 34 -2.60 -8.72 -1.71
N SER A 35 -2.86 -7.54 -2.27
CA SER A 35 -2.26 -7.15 -3.55
C SER A 35 -0.73 -7.12 -3.44
N ASN A 36 -0.08 -7.69 -4.45
CA ASN A 36 1.36 -7.63 -4.67
C ASN A 36 1.87 -6.22 -4.31
N VAL A 37 2.80 -6.15 -3.35
CA VAL A 37 3.30 -4.93 -2.72
C VAL A 37 3.65 -3.83 -3.74
N SER A 38 4.18 -4.22 -4.90
CA SER A 38 4.50 -3.32 -6.01
C SER A 38 3.31 -2.48 -6.47
N ASN A 39 2.14 -3.09 -6.62
CA ASN A 39 0.96 -2.39 -7.13
C ASN A 39 0.44 -1.38 -6.10
N ALA A 40 0.45 -1.75 -4.82
CA ALA A 40 0.00 -0.86 -3.74
C ALA A 40 0.91 0.38 -3.64
N ALA A 41 2.23 0.21 -3.78
CA ALA A 41 3.19 1.32 -3.79
C ALA A 41 2.99 2.27 -4.99
N ASP A 42 2.67 1.73 -6.17
CA ASP A 42 2.37 2.54 -7.35
C ASP A 42 1.06 3.33 -7.18
N PHE A 43 0.05 2.74 -6.54
CA PHE A 43 -1.20 3.43 -6.25
C PHE A 43 -1.03 4.54 -5.21
N VAL A 44 -0.22 4.35 -4.16
CA VAL A 44 0.09 5.42 -3.18
C VAL A 44 0.75 6.60 -3.88
N ARG A 45 1.79 6.36 -4.69
CA ARG A 45 2.45 7.41 -5.49
C ARG A 45 1.48 8.14 -6.42
N SER A 46 0.55 7.42 -7.03
CA SER A 46 -0.50 8.02 -7.87
C SER A 46 -1.44 8.91 -7.04
N LEU A 47 -1.84 8.48 -5.84
CA LEU A 47 -2.72 9.25 -4.96
C LEU A 47 -2.04 10.54 -4.48
N GLU A 48 -0.77 10.47 -4.08
CA GLU A 48 0.03 11.64 -3.67
C GLU A 48 0.14 12.67 -4.80
N PHE A 49 0.43 12.20 -6.03
CA PHE A 49 0.51 13.07 -7.18
C PHE A 49 -0.82 13.75 -7.49
N GLU A 50 -1.92 13.00 -7.49
CA GLU A 50 -3.26 13.56 -7.71
C GLU A 50 -3.66 14.54 -6.60
N GLN A 51 -3.30 14.26 -5.35
CA GLN A 51 -3.55 15.14 -4.21
C GLN A 51 -2.82 16.46 -4.38
N LYS A 52 -1.52 16.42 -4.69
CA LYS A 52 -0.73 17.61 -4.94
C LYS A 52 -1.32 18.45 -6.07
N LEU A 53 -1.71 17.80 -7.17
CA LEU A 53 -2.34 18.49 -8.30
C LEU A 53 -3.71 19.08 -7.95
N ALA A 54 -4.47 18.42 -7.08
CA ALA A 54 -5.74 18.94 -6.58
C ALA A 54 -5.50 20.19 -5.72
N MET A 55 -4.60 20.13 -4.75
CA MET A 55 -4.25 21.25 -3.87
C MET A 55 -3.75 22.47 -4.64
N GLU A 56 -2.86 22.29 -5.62
CA GLU A 56 -2.32 23.38 -6.44
C GLU A 56 -3.39 24.14 -7.24
N ARG A 57 -4.50 23.47 -7.56
CA ARG A 57 -5.57 24.01 -8.42
C ARG A 57 -6.85 24.33 -7.66
N ASP A 58 -6.85 24.13 -6.35
CA ASP A 58 -8.03 24.33 -5.51
C ASP A 58 -8.03 25.73 -4.91
N SER A 59 -8.81 26.63 -5.53
CA SER A 59 -9.04 27.98 -5.03
C SER A 59 -9.78 28.03 -3.69
N GLU A 60 -10.41 26.91 -3.31
CA GLU A 60 -11.18 26.75 -2.08
C GLU A 60 -10.45 25.88 -1.05
N SER A 61 -9.17 25.59 -1.24
CA SER A 61 -8.35 24.73 -0.37
C SER A 61 -8.38 25.14 1.12
N HIS A 62 -8.66 26.41 1.41
CA HIS A 62 -8.81 26.95 2.76
C HIS A 62 -10.11 26.54 3.47
N LEU A 63 -11.06 25.92 2.78
CA LEU A 63 -12.29 25.43 3.38
C LEU A 63 -11.98 24.20 4.26
N PRO A 64 -12.42 24.16 5.53
CA PRO A 64 -12.06 23.07 6.46
C PRO A 64 -12.40 21.66 5.96
N VAL A 65 -13.49 21.52 5.19
CA VAL A 65 -13.88 20.23 4.61
C VAL A 65 -12.89 19.74 3.55
N ARG A 66 -12.26 20.66 2.81
CA ARG A 66 -11.27 20.33 1.78
C ARG A 66 -9.95 19.92 2.42
N GLU A 67 -9.51 20.68 3.43
CA GLU A 67 -8.34 20.32 4.24
C GLU A 67 -8.48 18.93 4.86
N LEU A 68 -9.67 18.61 5.41
CA LEU A 68 -9.94 17.29 5.97
C LEU A 68 -9.77 16.16 4.95
N VAL A 69 -10.24 16.36 3.72
CA VAL A 69 -10.11 15.35 2.66
C VAL A 69 -8.64 15.17 2.25
N TYR A 70 -7.84 16.23 2.21
CA TYR A 70 -6.40 16.12 1.96
C TYR A 70 -5.70 15.35 3.08
N ILE A 71 -5.94 15.72 4.33
CA ILE A 71 -5.37 15.02 5.50
C ILE A 71 -5.79 13.55 5.51
N LEU A 72 -7.04 13.25 5.14
CA LEU A 72 -7.52 11.88 5.01
C LEU A 72 -6.76 11.12 3.93
N CYS A 73 -6.58 11.69 2.73
CA CYS A 73 -5.87 11.03 1.63
C CYS A 73 -4.39 10.79 1.97
N GLU A 74 -3.73 11.77 2.59
CA GLU A 74 -2.36 11.66 3.07
C GLU A 74 -2.24 10.55 4.14
N GLY A 75 -3.10 10.56 5.15
CA GLY A 75 -3.11 9.54 6.19
C GLY A 75 -3.36 8.13 5.65
N LEU A 76 -4.21 8.00 4.63
CA LEU A 76 -4.42 6.73 3.94
C LEU A 76 -3.18 6.26 3.18
N GLY A 77 -2.50 7.16 2.46
CA GLY A 77 -1.23 6.87 1.80
C GLY A 77 -0.18 6.33 2.79
N LEU A 78 0.05 7.08 3.88
CA LEU A 78 1.00 6.70 4.94
C LEU A 78 0.65 5.36 5.59
N THR A 79 -0.64 5.10 5.84
CA THR A 79 -1.09 3.82 6.42
C THR A 79 -0.76 2.66 5.50
N ILE A 80 -0.95 2.85 4.19
CA ILE A 80 -0.70 1.80 3.20
C ILE A 80 0.79 1.57 3.01
N ASP A 81 1.60 2.62 2.98
CA ASP A 81 3.06 2.51 2.95
C ASP A 81 3.58 1.73 4.16
N SER A 82 3.04 2.00 5.35
CA SER A 82 3.41 1.27 6.57
C SER A 82 3.04 -0.23 6.49
N ILE A 83 1.88 -0.56 5.90
CA ILE A 83 1.47 -1.95 5.68
C ILE A 83 2.40 -2.63 4.66
N ILE A 84 2.75 -1.92 3.58
CA ILE A 84 3.69 -2.39 2.55
C ILE A 84 5.05 -2.69 3.18
N GLU A 85 5.60 -1.76 3.94
CA GLU A 85 6.91 -1.89 4.58
C GLU A 85 6.92 -3.08 5.54
N SER A 86 5.87 -3.23 6.35
CA SER A 86 5.71 -4.36 7.27
C SER A 86 5.74 -5.70 6.53
N LYS A 87 5.03 -5.82 5.40
CA LYS A 87 5.03 -7.03 4.57
C LYS A 87 6.40 -7.33 3.94
N LEU A 88 7.11 -6.30 3.48
CA LEU A 88 8.45 -6.46 2.92
C LEU A 88 9.45 -6.98 3.95
N VAL A 89 9.34 -6.54 5.21
CA VAL A 89 10.17 -7.03 6.32
C VAL A 89 9.82 -8.50 6.63
N GLU A 90 8.53 -8.84 6.72
CA GLU A 90 8.09 -10.22 6.93
C GLU A 90 8.61 -11.18 5.84
N ASP A 91 8.55 -10.77 4.57
CA ASP A 91 9.02 -11.59 3.45
C ASP A 91 10.55 -11.77 3.47
N GLN A 92 11.31 -10.73 3.85
CA GLN A 92 12.77 -10.84 4.03
C GLN A 92 13.14 -11.81 5.16
N MET A 93 12.40 -11.79 6.28
CA MET A 93 12.63 -12.71 7.39
C MET A 93 12.34 -14.17 6.96
N ARG A 94 11.25 -14.43 6.23
CA ARG A 94 10.95 -15.77 5.70
C ARG A 94 12.04 -16.30 4.77
N ILE A 95 12.60 -15.45 3.91
CA ILE A 95 13.70 -15.83 3.00
C ILE A 95 14.97 -16.15 3.80
N ALA A 96 15.28 -15.36 4.84
CA ALA A 96 16.43 -15.61 5.70
C ALA A 96 16.31 -16.94 6.47
N ASP A 97 15.13 -17.23 7.04
CA ASP A 97 14.87 -18.48 7.76
C ASP A 97 14.97 -19.70 6.82
N ALA A 98 14.39 -19.61 5.61
CA ALA A 98 14.47 -20.68 4.61
C ALA A 98 15.91 -20.94 4.11
N ALA A 99 16.73 -19.90 4.00
CA ALA A 99 18.14 -20.04 3.63
C ALA A 99 18.96 -20.74 4.73
N GLN A 100 18.61 -20.51 6.00
CA GLN A 100 19.29 -21.08 7.15
C GLN A 100 18.94 -22.57 7.36
N GLU A 101 17.70 -22.98 7.09
CA GLU A 101 17.28 -24.39 7.11
C GLU A 101 17.93 -25.23 5.99
N GLY A 102 18.13 -24.64 4.80
CA GLY A 102 18.79 -25.31 3.67
C GLY A 102 20.28 -25.62 3.89
N GLN A 103 20.96 -24.90 4.79
CA GLN A 103 22.38 -25.13 5.11
C GLN A 103 22.62 -26.22 6.15
N ILE A 104 21.63 -26.58 6.97
CA ILE A 104 21.79 -27.60 8.03
C ILE A 104 21.74 -29.04 7.45
N SER A 105 21.13 -29.24 6.28
CA SER A 105 20.93 -30.58 5.69
C SER A 105 22.15 -31.19 4.99
N VAL A 106 23.24 -30.44 4.75
CA VAL A 106 24.37 -30.94 3.92
C VAL A 106 25.50 -31.57 4.75
N ASP A 107 25.59 -31.29 6.05
CA ASP A 107 26.74 -31.75 6.88
C ASP A 107 26.53 -33.08 7.63
N SER A 108 25.37 -33.74 7.48
CA SER A 108 25.06 -34.97 8.23
C SER A 108 25.50 -36.27 7.53
N SER A 109 26.16 -36.21 6.37
CA SER A 109 26.62 -37.39 5.63
C SER A 109 28.14 -37.38 5.37
N SER A 110 28.93 -37.39 6.44
CA SER A 110 30.31 -37.88 6.40
C SER A 110 30.54 -38.89 7.53
N GLY A 111 29.68 -39.91 7.55
CA GLY A 111 29.86 -41.09 8.37
C GLY A 111 30.94 -42.01 7.79
N SER A 112 32.05 -42.10 8.52
CA SER A 112 32.86 -43.29 8.77
C SER A 112 33.26 -44.18 7.59
N SER A 113 34.56 -44.21 7.28
CA SER A 113 35.21 -45.45 6.84
C SER A 113 36.55 -45.58 7.54
N SER A 114 36.53 -46.32 8.64
CA SER A 114 37.67 -47.07 9.17
C SER A 114 37.97 -48.24 8.23
N GLU A 115 39.24 -48.58 8.05
CA GLU A 115 39.80 -49.91 7.72
C GLU A 115 41.31 -49.68 7.55
N GLU A 116 42.11 -49.98 8.59
CA GLU A 116 42.88 -51.23 8.79
C GLU A 116 44.02 -51.44 7.78
#